data_AF-A0A7W6F3F5-F1
#
_entry.id   AF-A0A7W6F3F5-F1
#
_cell.length_a   1.000
_cell.length_b   1.000
_cell.length_c   1.000
_cell.angle_alpha   90.00
_cell.angle_beta   90.00
_cell.angle_gamma   90.00
#
_symmetry.space_group_name_H-M   'P 1'
#
loop_
_entity.id
_entity.type
_entity.pdbx_description
1 polymer ?
#
loop_
_entity_poly.entity_id
_entity_poly.type
_entity_poly.pdbx_seq_one_letter_code
_entity_poly.pdbx_strand_id
1 'polypeptide(L)'
;MNLVEKAEARSRGRAVVFYLLSVALLASTILSVANGHDEPNRLLPWFVMIGASALNLTGLPFRWSRCGPIARLMNDETTRDHRRSSFEAGFWAMILSTASMTAILNAVPFSAVTMGRVAITAGLIAALTSFATLELRASR
;
A
#
# COMPACT_ATOMS: atom_id res chain seq x y z
N MET A 1 5.75 -21.63 22.57
CA MET A 1 5.44 -21.05 21.25
C MET A 1 6.51 -21.46 20.26
N ASN A 2 6.15 -22.30 19.30
CA ASN A 2 7.05 -22.82 18.27
C ASN A 2 7.49 -21.68 17.32
N LEU A 3 8.61 -21.83 16.60
CA LEU A 3 9.11 -20.82 15.65
C LEU A 3 8.09 -20.52 14.54
N VAL A 4 7.30 -21.52 14.15
CA VAL A 4 6.22 -21.41 13.16
C VAL A 4 5.09 -20.52 13.69
N GLU A 5 4.59 -20.76 14.91
CA GLU A 5 3.55 -19.95 15.54
C GLU A 5 3.97 -18.47 15.67
N LYS A 6 5.25 -18.21 15.99
CA LYS A 6 5.81 -16.85 16.02
C LYS A 6 5.81 -16.19 14.64
N ALA A 7 6.13 -16.92 13.59
CA ALA A 7 6.14 -16.41 12.23
C ALA A 7 4.71 -16.08 11.76
N GLU A 8 3.75 -16.95 12.07
CA GLU A 8 2.33 -16.76 11.72
C GLU A 8 1.71 -15.56 12.44
N ALA A 9 1.93 -15.43 13.76
CA ALA A 9 1.47 -14.26 14.52
C ALA A 9 2.04 -12.94 13.96
N ARG A 10 3.29 -12.96 13.49
CA ARG A 10 3.94 -11.80 12.89
C ARG A 10 3.44 -11.51 11.46
N SER A 11 3.10 -12.53 10.68
CA SER A 11 2.42 -12.36 9.38
C SER A 11 1.04 -11.73 9.57
N ARG A 12 0.23 -12.19 10.53
CA ARG A 12 -1.07 -11.58 10.85
C ARG A 12 -0.92 -10.12 11.30
N GLY A 13 0.06 -9.84 12.17
CA GLY A 13 0.37 -8.46 12.58
C GLY A 13 0.74 -7.56 11.40
N ARG A 14 1.52 -8.08 10.44
CA ARG A 14 1.86 -7.37 9.19
C ARG A 14 0.62 -7.07 8.34
N ALA A 15 -0.30 -8.03 8.19
CA ALA A 15 -1.54 -7.80 7.45
C ALA A 15 -2.40 -6.69 8.07
N VAL A 16 -2.51 -6.64 9.40
CA VAL A 16 -3.22 -5.56 10.10
C VAL A 16 -2.56 -4.20 9.83
N VAL A 17 -1.23 -4.12 9.90
CA VAL A 17 -0.48 -2.88 9.59
C VAL A 17 -0.77 -2.41 8.16
N PHE A 18 -0.84 -3.33 7.19
CA PHE A 18 -1.15 -2.96 5.80
C PHE A 18 -2.57 -2.42 5.62
N TYR A 19 -3.56 -2.97 6.32
CA TYR A 19 -4.91 -2.37 6.35
C TYR A 19 -4.95 -1.00 7.00
N LEU A 20 -4.24 -0.81 8.11
CA LEU A 20 -4.17 0.49 8.78
C LEU A 20 -3.53 1.54 7.86
N LEU A 21 -2.45 1.17 7.15
CA LEU A 21 -1.81 2.03 6.16
C LEU A 21 -2.75 2.37 5.00
N SER A 22 -3.52 1.40 4.49
CA SER A 22 -4.48 1.68 3.41
C SER A 22 -5.58 2.65 3.85
N VAL A 23 -6.09 2.51 5.08
CA VAL A 23 -7.11 3.42 5.63
C VAL A 23 -6.51 4.82 5.87
N ALA A 24 -5.29 4.89 6.42
CA ALA A 24 -4.61 6.16 6.64
C ALA A 24 -4.32 6.92 5.33
N LEU A 25 -3.88 6.20 4.30
CA LEU A 25 -3.67 6.75 2.95
C LEU A 25 -4.97 7.30 2.36
N LEU A 26 -6.06 6.54 2.46
CA LEU A 26 -7.37 6.97 1.98
C LEU A 26 -7.85 8.25 2.69
N ALA A 27 -7.81 8.24 4.02
CA ALA A 27 -8.22 9.39 4.83
C ALA A 27 -7.38 10.63 4.52
N SER A 28 -6.06 10.47 4.40
CA SER A 28 -5.14 11.55 4.04
C SER A 28 -5.46 12.14 2.66
N THR A 29 -5.77 11.30 1.67
CA THR A 29 -6.09 11.77 0.32
C THR A 29 -7.43 12.48 0.28
N ILE A 30 -8.48 11.93 0.93
CA ILE A 30 -9.79 12.60 1.04
C ILE A 30 -9.65 13.97 1.71
N LEU A 31 -8.96 14.05 2.85
CA LEU A 31 -8.74 15.30 3.57
C LEU A 31 -7.95 16.31 2.73
N SER A 32 -6.97 15.87 1.95
CA SER A 32 -6.20 16.80 1.13
C SER A 32 -7.02 17.33 -0.05
N VAL A 33 -7.85 16.50 -0.68
CA VAL A 33 -8.70 16.92 -1.79
C VAL A 33 -9.80 17.86 -1.28
N ALA A 34 -10.43 17.55 -0.15
CA ALA A 34 -11.49 18.37 0.43
C ALA A 34 -11.02 19.77 0.87
N ASN A 35 -9.79 19.87 1.39
CA ASN A 35 -9.25 21.15 1.86
C ASN A 35 -8.65 22.02 0.74
N GLY A 36 -8.56 21.54 -0.51
CA GLY A 36 -8.13 22.34 -1.66
C GLY A 36 -6.74 22.99 -1.55
N HIS A 37 -5.89 22.52 -0.65
CA HIS A 37 -4.59 23.13 -0.37
C HIS A 37 -3.46 22.23 -0.87
N ASP A 38 -3.02 22.49 -2.11
CA ASP A 38 -1.79 21.97 -2.71
C ASP A 38 -0.56 22.70 -2.14
N GLU A 39 -0.49 22.89 -0.82
CA GLU A 39 0.66 23.54 -0.19
C GLU A 39 1.91 22.64 -0.25
N PRO A 40 3.08 23.18 -0.65
CA PRO A 40 4.33 22.43 -0.73
C PRO A 40 4.70 21.70 0.57
N ASN A 41 4.41 22.32 1.72
CA ASN A 41 4.71 21.76 3.04
C ASN A 41 3.89 20.51 3.37
N ARG A 42 2.73 20.30 2.74
CA ARG A 42 1.88 19.11 2.92
C ARG A 42 2.17 17.99 1.91
N LEU A 43 2.89 18.29 0.82
CA LEU A 43 3.29 17.30 -0.18
C LEU A 43 4.41 16.39 0.34
N LEU A 44 5.41 16.96 1.04
CA LEU A 44 6.52 16.20 1.60
C LEU A 44 6.07 15.05 2.53
N PRO A 45 5.24 15.28 3.57
CA PRO A 45 4.78 14.19 4.44
C PRO A 45 3.95 13.14 3.69
N TRP A 46 3.18 13.55 2.66
CA TRP A 46 2.44 12.63 1.80
C TRP A 46 3.39 11.74 0.98
N PHE A 47 4.43 12.30 0.37
CA PHE A 47 5.46 11.54 -0.34
C PHE A 47 6.20 10.57 0.59
N VAL A 48 6.53 11.00 1.81
CA VAL A 48 7.15 10.13 2.82
C VAL A 48 6.24 8.95 3.16
N MET A 49 4.95 9.20 3.37
CA MET A 49 3.97 8.15 3.67
C MET A 49 3.81 7.15 2.51
N ILE A 50 3.76 7.63 1.27
CA ILE A 50 3.73 6.79 0.06
C ILE A 50 5.00 5.97 -0.07
N GLY A 51 6.16 6.62 0.04
CA GLY A 51 7.45 5.96 -0.04
C GLY A 51 7.60 4.87 1.01
N ALA A 52 7.24 5.17 2.27
CA ALA A 52 7.25 4.20 3.36
C ALA A 52 6.30 3.02 3.08
N SER A 53 5.08 3.28 2.58
CA SER A 53 4.10 2.24 2.26
C SER A 53 4.57 1.34 1.11
N ALA A 54 5.09 1.93 0.03
CA ALA A 54 5.64 1.21 -1.10
C ALA A 54 6.87 0.37 -0.70
N LEU A 55 7.81 0.95 0.06
CA LEU A 55 8.98 0.25 0.57
C LEU A 55 8.60 -0.93 1.47
N ASN A 56 7.59 -0.76 2.32
CA ASN A 56 7.07 -1.83 3.16
C ASN A 56 6.54 -2.99 2.28
N LEU A 57 5.80 -2.68 1.21
CA LEU A 57 5.26 -3.70 0.29
C LEU A 57 6.36 -4.47 -0.47
N THR A 58 7.50 -3.85 -0.78
CA THR A 58 8.62 -4.55 -1.47
C THR A 58 9.34 -5.57 -0.55
N GLY A 59 9.18 -5.46 0.77
CA GLY A 59 9.93 -6.23 1.76
C GLY A 59 11.42 -5.87 1.84
N LEU A 60 11.83 -4.73 1.28
CA LEU A 60 13.14 -4.11 1.49
C LEU A 60 13.58 -4.03 2.96
N PRO A 61 12.74 -3.62 3.93
CA PRO A 61 13.16 -3.59 5.34
C PRO A 61 13.59 -4.97 5.87
N PHE A 62 13.04 -6.06 5.33
CA PHE A 62 13.43 -7.43 5.68
C PHE A 62 14.66 -7.92 4.91
N ARG A 63 14.94 -7.37 3.72
CA ARG A 63 16.17 -7.67 2.98
C ARG A 63 17.41 -7.08 3.64
N TRP A 64 17.28 -5.91 4.27
CA TRP A 64 18.36 -5.33 5.08
C TRP A 64 18.48 -6.02 6.44
N SER A 65 17.37 -6.42 7.05
CA SER A 65 17.37 -7.25 8.26
C SER A 65 17.52 -8.74 7.92
N ARG A 66 18.71 -9.17 7.49
CA ARG A 66 19.08 -10.61 7.35
C ARG A 66 19.11 -11.37 8.71
N CYS A 67 18.35 -10.94 9.72
CA CYS A 67 18.71 -11.14 11.12
C CYS A 67 18.01 -12.32 11.84
N GLY A 68 17.32 -13.24 11.17
CA GLY A 68 16.87 -14.43 11.89
C GLY A 68 16.04 -15.47 11.13
N PRO A 69 15.89 -16.68 11.71
CA PRO A 69 15.12 -17.79 11.13
C PRO A 69 13.66 -17.43 10.86
N ILE A 70 13.06 -16.57 11.69
CA ILE A 70 11.67 -16.08 11.52
C ILE A 70 11.53 -15.21 10.27
N ALA A 71 12.52 -14.36 9.97
CA ALA A 71 12.47 -13.48 8.80
C ALA A 71 12.60 -14.27 7.48
N ARG A 72 13.32 -15.41 7.49
CA ARG A 72 13.37 -16.33 6.34
C ARG A 72 12.05 -17.05 6.14
N LEU A 73 11.45 -17.56 7.23
CA LEU A 73 10.12 -18.19 7.19
C LEU A 73 9.04 -17.22 6.68
N MET A 74 9.12 -15.93 7.01
CA MET A 74 8.20 -14.90 6.52
C MET A 74 8.46 -14.39 5.08
N ASN A 75 9.54 -14.84 4.43
CA ASN A 75 9.93 -14.48 3.07
C ASN A 75 10.02 -15.73 2.19
N ASP A 76 9.08 -16.64 2.37
CA ASP A 76 8.91 -17.83 1.54
C ASP A 76 8.36 -17.49 0.15
N GLU A 77 8.23 -18.51 -0.70
CA GLU A 77 7.71 -18.36 -2.06
C GLU A 77 6.26 -17.83 -2.06
N THR A 78 5.43 -18.26 -1.09
CA THR A 78 4.04 -17.81 -0.99
C THR A 78 3.93 -16.30 -0.76
N THR A 79 4.73 -15.74 0.16
CA THR A 79 4.77 -14.30 0.41
C THR A 79 5.27 -13.52 -0.81
N ARG A 80 6.13 -14.12 -1.64
CA ARG A 80 6.61 -13.50 -2.88
C ARG A 80 5.51 -13.46 -3.94
N ASP A 81 4.72 -14.51 -4.05
CA ASP A 81 3.56 -14.57 -4.95
C ASP A 81 2.45 -13.62 -4.50
N HIS A 82 2.18 -13.52 -3.20
CA HIS A 82 1.26 -12.53 -2.65
C HIS A 82 1.66 -11.11 -3.03
N ARG A 83 2.96 -10.78 -2.95
CA ARG A 83 3.47 -9.48 -3.39
C ARG A 83 3.24 -9.24 -4.87
N ARG A 84 3.53 -10.23 -5.73
CA ARG A 84 3.33 -10.13 -7.17
C ARG A 84 1.86 -9.86 -7.51
N SER A 85 0.94 -10.66 -6.97
CA SER A 85 -0.49 -10.49 -7.19
C SER A 85 -1.00 -9.14 -6.67
N SER A 86 -0.46 -8.68 -5.55
CA SER A 86 -0.82 -7.37 -4.98
C SER A 86 -0.33 -6.19 -5.81
N PHE A 87 0.88 -6.28 -6.39
CA PHE A 87 1.36 -5.27 -7.33
C PHE A 87 0.50 -5.20 -8.59
N GLU A 88 0.03 -6.35 -9.10
CA GLU A 88 -0.90 -6.39 -10.23
C GLU A 88 -2.23 -5.71 -9.90
N ALA A 89 -2.82 -6.00 -8.73
CA ALA A 89 -4.03 -5.32 -8.26
C ALA A 89 -3.82 -3.80 -8.14
N GLY A 90 -2.69 -3.38 -7.57
CA GLY A 90 -2.33 -1.96 -7.47
C GLY A 90 -2.15 -1.29 -8.84
N PHE A 91 -1.50 -1.96 -9.79
CA PHE A 91 -1.32 -1.46 -11.15
C PHE A 91 -2.65 -1.21 -11.85
N TRP A 92 -3.55 -2.19 -11.81
CA TRP A 92 -4.88 -2.04 -12.42
C TRP A 92 -5.72 -0.95 -11.74
N ALA A 93 -5.62 -0.81 -10.42
CA ALA A 93 -6.28 0.28 -9.70
C ALA A 93 -5.76 1.66 -10.11
N MET A 94 -4.45 1.82 -10.35
CA MET A 94 -3.88 3.08 -10.86
C MET A 94 -4.39 3.41 -12.26
N ILE A 95 -4.42 2.42 -13.16
CA ILE A 95 -4.94 2.62 -14.52
C ILE A 95 -6.40 3.05 -14.46
N LEU A 96 -7.24 2.30 -13.74
CA LEU A 96 -8.66 2.57 -13.64
C LEU A 96 -8.92 3.96 -13.04
N SER A 97 -8.23 4.29 -11.94
CA SER A 97 -8.35 5.61 -11.30
C SER A 97 -7.94 6.73 -12.24
N THR A 98 -6.86 6.56 -13.01
CA THR A 98 -6.39 7.58 -13.94
C THR A 98 -7.38 7.76 -15.10
N ALA A 99 -7.87 6.65 -15.66
CA ALA A 99 -8.87 6.66 -16.72
C ALA A 99 -10.18 7.33 -16.27
N SER A 100 -10.66 7.01 -15.07
CA SER A 100 -11.84 7.65 -14.47
C SER A 100 -11.65 9.15 -14.29
N MET A 101 -10.50 9.58 -13.73
CA MET A 101 -10.24 11.01 -13.55
C MET A 101 -10.15 11.76 -14.88
N THR A 102 -9.49 11.18 -15.88
CA THR A 102 -9.40 11.78 -17.22
C THR A 102 -10.78 11.92 -17.88
N ALA A 103 -11.67 10.95 -17.72
CA ALA A 103 -13.03 11.06 -18.22
C ALA A 103 -13.83 12.20 -17.55
N ILE A 104 -13.59 12.43 -16.25
CA ILE A 104 -14.30 13.44 -15.45
C ILE A 104 -13.75 14.86 -15.67
N LEU A 105 -12.54 15.03 -16.21
CA LEU A 105 -11.92 16.36 -16.44
C LEU A 105 -12.79 17.31 -17.27
N ASN A 106 -13.66 16.80 -18.14
CA ASN A 106 -14.59 17.63 -18.90
C ASN A 106 -15.70 18.26 -18.04
N ALA A 107 -15.95 17.74 -16.84
CA ALA A 107 -16.98 18.20 -15.91
C ALA A 107 -16.41 18.99 -14.72
N VAL A 108 -15.21 18.65 -14.23
CA VAL A 108 -14.60 19.29 -13.07
C VAL A 108 -13.10 19.51 -13.33
N PRO A 109 -12.59 20.76 -13.22
CA PRO A 109 -11.17 21.01 -13.36
C PRO A 109 -10.41 20.50 -12.13
N PHE A 110 -9.57 19.49 -12.32
CA PHE A 110 -8.64 19.00 -11.29
C PHE A 110 -7.21 19.46 -11.56
N SER A 111 -6.45 19.75 -10.49
CA SER A 111 -5.01 19.98 -10.63
C SER A 111 -4.30 18.66 -10.99
N ALA A 112 -3.23 18.73 -11.79
CA ALA A 112 -2.41 17.56 -12.13
C ALA A 112 -1.85 16.87 -10.87
N VAL A 113 -1.55 17.66 -9.83
CA VAL A 113 -1.10 17.17 -8.52
C VAL A 113 -2.20 16.35 -7.83
N THR A 114 -3.45 16.83 -7.86
CA THR A 114 -4.59 16.10 -7.30
C THR A 114 -4.83 14.78 -8.04
N MET A 115 -4.76 14.79 -9.38
CA MET A 115 -4.91 13.56 -10.18
C MET A 115 -3.84 12.53 -9.85
N GLY A 116 -2.56 12.94 -9.83
CA GLY A 116 -1.45 12.06 -9.47
C GLY A 116 -1.59 11.51 -8.06
N ARG A 117 -2.04 12.35 -7.12
CA ARG A 117 -2.29 11.94 -5.74
C ARG A 117 -3.34 10.85 -5.63
N VAL A 118 -4.49 11.03 -6.28
CA VAL A 118 -5.57 10.03 -6.24
C VAL A 118 -5.13 8.73 -6.91
N ALA A 119 -4.51 8.81 -8.09
CA ALA A 119 -4.05 7.63 -8.82
C ALA A 119 -3.06 6.79 -8.00
N ILE A 120 -2.00 7.42 -7.46
CA ILE A 120 -0.98 6.69 -6.67
C ILE A 120 -1.59 6.12 -5.39
N THR A 121 -2.45 6.89 -4.70
CA THR A 121 -3.10 6.43 -3.48
C THR A 121 -4.01 5.24 -3.76
N ALA A 122 -4.81 5.27 -4.84
CA ALA A 122 -5.68 4.17 -5.23
C ALA A 122 -4.88 2.88 -5.51
N GLY A 123 -3.76 3.01 -6.23
CA GLY A 123 -2.84 1.91 -6.48
C GLY A 123 -2.28 1.28 -5.21
N LEU A 124 -1.76 2.12 -4.32
CA LEU A 124 -1.20 1.64 -3.06
C LEU A 124 -2.27 1.03 -2.16
N ILE A 125 -3.46 1.63 -2.04
CA ILE A 125 -4.56 1.05 -1.27
C ILE A 125 -4.86 -0.36 -1.78
N ALA A 126 -5.10 -0.51 -3.08
CA ALA A 126 -5.43 -1.81 -3.67
C ALA A 126 -4.33 -2.85 -3.43
N ALA A 127 -3.06 -2.46 -3.60
CA ALA A 127 -1.93 -3.35 -3.36
C ALA A 127 -1.82 -3.76 -1.87
N LEU A 128 -1.94 -2.81 -0.94
CA LEU A 128 -1.86 -3.05 0.50
C LEU A 128 -3.01 -3.94 0.97
N THR A 129 -4.24 -3.66 0.54
CA THR A 129 -5.43 -4.44 0.90
C THR A 129 -5.38 -5.85 0.31
N SER A 130 -4.95 -5.98 -0.96
CA SER A 130 -4.79 -7.29 -1.60
C SER A 130 -3.77 -8.13 -0.85
N PHE A 131 -2.61 -7.55 -0.54
CA PHE A 131 -1.55 -8.25 0.18
C PHE A 131 -2.02 -8.68 1.57
N ALA A 132 -2.63 -7.77 2.34
CA ALA A 132 -3.17 -8.07 3.65
C ALA A 132 -4.23 -9.18 3.62
N THR A 133 -5.10 -9.18 2.60
CA THR A 133 -6.12 -10.22 2.42
C THR A 133 -5.49 -11.58 2.15
N LEU A 134 -4.50 -11.65 1.26
CA LEU A 134 -3.81 -12.89 0.91
C LEU A 134 -3.06 -13.47 2.11
N GLU A 135 -2.36 -12.63 2.88
CA GLU A 135 -1.66 -13.05 4.10
C GLU A 135 -2.63 -13.59 5.17
N LEU A 136 -3.77 -12.93 5.39
CA LEU A 136 -4.76 -13.42 6.35
C LEU A 136 -5.38 -14.75 5.91
N ARG A 137 -5.62 -14.93 4.61
CA ARG A 137 -6.15 -16.18 4.05
C ARG A 137 -5.16 -17.32 4.18
N ALA A 138 -3.87 -17.07 3.97
CA ALA A 138 -2.82 -18.07 4.14
C ALA A 138 -2.60 -18.47 5.60
N SER A 139 -3.02 -17.63 6.56
CA SER A 139 -2.94 -17.92 8.00
C SER A 139 -4.16 -18.64 8.59
N ARG A 140 -5.16 -18.98 7.76
CA ARG A 140 -6.35 -19.75 8.16
C ARG A 140 -6.20 -21.20 7.74
#